data_AF-A0A0K8P6J0-F1
#
_entry.id   AF-A0A0K8P6J0-F1
#
_cell.length_a   1.000
_cell.length_b   1.000
_cell.length_c   1.000
_cell.angle_alpha   90.00
_cell.angle_beta   90.00
_cell.angle_gamma   90.00
#
_symmetry.space_group_name_H-M   'P 1'
#
loop_
_entity.id
_entity.type
_entity.pdbx_description
1 polymer ?
#
loop_
_entity_poly.entity_id
_entity_poly.type
_entity_poly.pdbx_seq_one_letter_code
_entity_poly.pdbx_strand_id
1 'polypeptide(L)'
;MISSFWTQATALDPMNANLLNYYEAIERASHDMLEAARTGNWDEVVKLEGACAVLISQLKHAASQQPLEAEEAQLKTRIMQRILVNDAEIRSLAEPWLDDLDEMVGGQPTVH
;
A
#
# COMPACT_ATOMS: atom_id res chain seq x y z
N MET A 1 -45.21 -18.50 13.64
CA MET A 1 -44.34 -19.45 12.93
C MET A 1 -43.89 -18.82 11.63
N ILE A 2 -42.59 -18.52 11.57
CA ILE A 2 -41.69 -18.42 10.40
C ILE A 2 -41.99 -17.45 9.25
N SER A 3 -41.04 -16.51 9.12
CA SER A 3 -40.27 -16.19 7.91
C SER A 3 -40.80 -15.12 6.96
N SER A 4 -40.11 -13.97 6.97
CA SER A 4 -39.35 -13.43 5.83
C SER A 4 -38.92 -11.99 6.17
N PHE A 5 -37.87 -11.67 6.93
CA PHE A 5 -36.44 -12.03 6.86
C PHE A 5 -35.71 -11.70 5.54
N TRP A 6 -36.36 -11.02 4.59
CA TRP A 6 -35.74 -10.65 3.30
C TRP A 6 -36.18 -9.27 2.81
N THR A 7 -35.93 -8.22 3.60
CA THR A 7 -35.99 -6.84 3.07
C THR A 7 -35.03 -5.89 3.79
N GLN A 8 -33.93 -6.41 4.33
CA GLN A 8 -32.73 -5.60 4.50
C GLN A 8 -31.79 -6.02 3.38
N ALA A 9 -32.04 -5.51 2.18
CA ALA A 9 -30.93 -5.29 1.27
C ALA A 9 -29.95 -4.43 2.07
N THR A 10 -28.82 -5.01 2.44
CA THR A 10 -27.66 -4.35 3.00
C THR A 10 -27.22 -3.30 1.99
N ALA A 11 -27.85 -2.14 2.05
CA ALA A 11 -27.22 -0.91 1.61
C ALA A 11 -25.90 -0.89 2.39
N LEU A 12 -24.78 -1.02 1.68
CA LEU A 12 -23.45 -0.83 2.26
C LEU A 12 -23.55 0.43 3.12
N ASP A 13 -23.36 0.27 4.43
CA ASP A 13 -23.42 1.38 5.36
C ASP A 13 -22.47 2.46 4.80
N PRO A 14 -22.91 3.71 4.58
CA PRO A 14 -22.07 4.72 3.93
C PRO A 14 -20.73 4.96 4.66
N MET A 15 -20.64 4.56 5.93
CA MET A 15 -19.40 4.55 6.73
C MET A 15 -18.49 3.34 6.45
N ASN A 16 -19.02 2.16 6.13
CA ASN A 16 -18.22 1.01 5.68
C ASN A 16 -17.67 1.23 4.26
N ALA A 17 -18.47 1.85 3.39
CA ALA A 17 -17.99 2.33 2.09
C ALA A 17 -16.79 3.29 2.25
N ASN A 18 -16.77 4.12 3.30
CA ASN A 18 -15.63 5.00 3.58
C ASN A 18 -14.35 4.24 3.94
N LEU A 19 -14.43 3.14 4.71
CA LEU A 19 -13.24 2.34 5.05
C LEU A 19 -12.64 1.65 3.85
N LEU A 20 -13.48 1.09 2.98
CA LEU A 20 -13.00 0.48 1.74
C LEU A 20 -12.37 1.52 0.81
N ASN A 21 -12.97 2.71 0.69
CA ASN A 21 -12.39 3.82 -0.08
C ASN A 21 -10.98 4.19 0.40
N TYR A 22 -10.73 4.16 1.71
CA TYR A 22 -9.37 4.40 2.24
C TYR A 22 -8.40 3.30 1.81
N TYR A 23 -8.80 2.03 1.87
CA TYR A 23 -7.94 0.93 1.40
C TYR A 23 -7.60 1.06 -0.08
N GLU A 24 -8.59 1.35 -0.92
CA GLU A 24 -8.39 1.56 -2.37
C GLU A 24 -7.51 2.79 -2.66
N ALA A 25 -7.69 3.89 -1.90
CA ALA A 25 -6.86 5.08 -2.04
C ALA A 25 -5.40 4.80 -1.66
N ILE A 26 -5.15 4.01 -0.61
CA ILE A 26 -3.81 3.59 -0.20
C ILE A 26 -3.19 2.65 -1.25
N GLU A 27 -3.97 1.71 -1.79
CA GLU A 27 -3.51 0.82 -2.87
C GLU A 27 -3.05 1.62 -4.09
N ARG A 28 -3.86 2.62 -4.49
CA ARG A 28 -3.53 3.51 -5.60
C ARG A 28 -2.27 4.32 -5.32
N ALA A 29 -2.15 4.93 -4.13
CA ALA A 29 -0.94 5.66 -3.75
C ALA A 29 0.31 4.76 -3.77
N SER A 30 0.18 3.51 -3.29
CA SER A 30 1.25 2.50 -3.33
C SER A 30 1.65 2.12 -4.76
N HIS A 31 0.68 1.98 -5.67
CA HIS A 31 0.96 1.74 -7.08
C HIS A 31 1.64 2.95 -7.75
N ASP A 32 1.17 4.17 -7.49
CA ASP A 32 1.74 5.39 -8.04
C ASP A 32 3.20 5.58 -7.54
N MET A 33 3.48 5.23 -6.27
CA MET A 33 4.86 5.19 -5.74
C MET A 33 5.74 4.21 -6.50
N LEU A 34 5.21 3.02 -6.83
CA LEU A 34 5.97 2.02 -7.59
C LEU A 34 6.30 2.50 -9.00
N GLU A 35 5.34 3.12 -9.70
CA GLU A 35 5.58 3.69 -11.03
C GLU A 35 6.62 4.83 -10.99
N ALA A 36 6.57 5.68 -9.96
CA ALA A 36 7.59 6.70 -9.73
C ALA A 36 8.98 6.08 -9.46
N ALA A 37 9.06 5.03 -8.64
CA ALA A 37 10.31 4.32 -8.36
C ALA A 37 10.90 3.65 -9.62
N ARG A 38 10.06 3.01 -10.45
CA ARG A 38 10.47 2.39 -11.74
C ARG A 38 11.09 3.39 -12.71
N THR A 39 10.70 4.66 -12.63
CA THR A 39 11.26 5.74 -13.46
C THR A 39 12.39 6.51 -12.78
N GLY A 40 12.79 6.11 -11.56
CA GLY A 40 13.84 6.77 -10.77
C GLY A 40 13.44 8.13 -10.18
N ASN A 41 12.15 8.47 -10.18
CA ASN A 41 11.63 9.73 -9.68
C ASN A 41 11.42 9.70 -8.16
N TRP A 42 12.53 9.63 -7.41
CA TRP A 42 12.51 9.48 -5.95
C TRP A 42 11.88 10.67 -5.21
N ASP A 43 11.97 11.88 -5.77
CA ASP A 43 11.27 13.05 -5.23
C ASP A 43 9.75 12.86 -5.22
N GLU A 44 9.20 12.22 -6.26
CA GLU A 44 7.78 11.91 -6.33
C GLU A 44 7.39 10.77 -5.40
N VAL A 45 8.24 9.74 -5.26
CA VAL A 45 8.05 8.66 -4.27
C VAL A 45 7.88 9.25 -2.86
N VAL A 46 8.74 10.18 -2.44
CA VAL A 46 8.67 10.82 -1.11
C VAL A 46 7.39 11.64 -0.93
N LYS A 47 6.94 12.37 -1.96
CA LYS A 47 5.67 13.12 -1.88
C LYS A 47 4.47 12.18 -1.73
N LEU A 48 4.45 11.10 -2.50
CA LEU A 48 3.40 10.10 -2.46
C LEU A 48 3.40 9.31 -1.13
N GLU A 49 4.57 9.07 -0.54
CA GLU A 49 4.70 8.49 0.81
C GLU A 49 4.01 9.38 1.86
N GLY A 50 4.22 10.71 1.78
CA GLY A 50 3.54 11.66 2.65
C GLY A 50 2.01 11.61 2.52
N ALA A 51 1.50 11.50 1.29
CA ALA A 51 0.06 11.33 1.05
C ALA A 51 -0.46 9.99 1.61
N CYS A 52 0.29 8.91 1.44
CA CYS A 52 -0.02 7.58 1.97
C CYS A 52 -0.08 7.60 3.51
N ALA A 53 0.87 8.26 4.18
CA ALA A 53 0.88 8.40 5.64
C ALA A 53 -0.37 9.10 6.18
N VAL A 54 -0.86 10.13 5.49
CA VAL A 54 -2.11 10.82 5.83
C VAL A 54 -3.31 9.89 5.67
N LEU A 55 -3.41 9.15 4.56
CA LEU A 55 -4.49 8.18 4.31
C LEU A 55 -4.50 7.06 5.35
N ILE A 56 -3.34 6.53 5.72
CA ILE A 56 -3.20 5.51 6.77
C ILE A 56 -3.66 6.05 8.13
N SER A 57 -3.33 7.30 8.46
CA SER A 57 -3.78 7.94 9.69
C SER A 57 -5.31 8.08 9.74
N GLN A 58 -5.92 8.54 8.65
CA GLN A 58 -7.37 8.66 8.52
C GLN A 58 -8.07 7.30 8.58
N LEU A 59 -7.53 6.29 7.90
CA LEU A 59 -8.01 4.92 7.96
C LEU A 59 -7.99 4.38 9.40
N LYS A 60 -6.88 4.55 10.13
CA LYS A 60 -6.77 4.11 11.53
C LYS A 60 -7.82 4.77 12.41
N HIS A 61 -8.04 6.07 12.22
CA HIS A 61 -9.06 6.80 12.97
C HIS A 61 -10.47 6.27 12.64
N ALA A 62 -10.82 6.12 11.36
CA ALA A 62 -12.11 5.59 10.94
C ALA A 62 -12.35 4.15 11.44
N ALA A 63 -11.35 3.28 11.34
CA ALA A 63 -11.45 1.88 11.74
C ALA A 63 -11.59 1.69 13.26
N SER A 64 -11.14 2.66 14.07
CA SER A 64 -11.35 2.66 15.52
C SER A 64 -12.80 2.92 15.93
N GLN A 65 -13.59 3.55 15.07
CA GLN A 65 -15.00 3.87 15.34
C GLN A 65 -15.93 2.71 14.95
N GLN A 66 -15.59 1.96 13.91
CA GLN A 66 -16.38 0.81 13.45
C GLN A 66 -15.50 -0.22 12.72
N PRO A 67 -15.44 -1.48 13.20
CA PRO A 67 -14.76 -2.56 12.48
C PRO A 67 -15.51 -2.95 11.20
N LEU A 68 -14.76 -3.44 10.21
CA LEU A 68 -15.30 -4.01 8.96
C LEU A 68 -16.01 -5.36 9.20
N GLU A 69 -17.02 -5.64 8.39
CA GLU A 69 -17.73 -6.93 8.36
C GLU A 69 -16.86 -8.03 7.71
N ALA A 70 -17.24 -9.31 7.91
CA ALA A 70 -16.42 -10.46 7.51
C ALA A 70 -16.12 -10.53 5.99
N GLU A 71 -17.04 -10.09 5.13
CA GLU A 71 -16.85 -10.05 3.67
C GLU A 71 -15.83 -8.98 3.26
N GLU A 72 -15.83 -7.84 3.95
CA GLU A 72 -14.91 -6.72 3.72
C GLU A 72 -13.49 -7.04 4.24
N ALA A 73 -13.36 -7.94 5.23
CA ALA A 73 -12.07 -8.42 5.73
C ALA A 73 -11.25 -9.18 4.66
N GLN A 74 -11.90 -9.93 3.77
CA GLN A 74 -11.22 -10.62 2.67
C GLN A 74 -10.69 -9.64 1.63
N LEU A 75 -11.49 -8.63 1.27
CA LEU A 75 -11.09 -7.59 0.33
C LEU A 75 -9.93 -6.75 0.90
N LYS A 76 -10.03 -6.34 2.17
CA LYS A 76 -8.92 -5.71 2.91
C LYS A 76 -7.63 -6.52 2.84
N THR A 77 -7.72 -7.84 3.04
CA THR A 77 -6.54 -8.72 3.01
C THR A 77 -5.89 -8.72 1.63
N ARG A 78 -6.69 -8.79 0.55
CA ARG A 78 -6.18 -8.73 -0.82
C ARG A 78 -5.53 -7.38 -1.15
N ILE A 79 -6.15 -6.28 -0.73
CA ILE A 79 -5.59 -4.94 -0.94
C ILE A 79 -4.26 -4.78 -0.18
N MET A 80 -4.19 -5.24 1.07
CA MET A 80 -2.96 -5.19 1.87
C MET A 80 -1.82 -5.99 1.25
N GLN A 81 -2.11 -7.16 0.70
CA GLN A 81 -1.09 -7.97 0.01
C GLN A 81 -0.50 -7.23 -1.20
N ARG A 82 -1.32 -6.54 -1.98
CA ARG A 82 -0.85 -5.76 -3.14
C ARG A 82 0.03 -4.58 -2.73
N ILE A 83 -0.36 -3.86 -1.67
CA ILE A 83 0.47 -2.79 -1.09
C ILE A 83 1.85 -3.34 -0.69
N LEU A 84 1.88 -4.47 0.02
CA LEU A 84 3.14 -5.09 0.46
C LEU A 84 4.03 -5.56 -0.70
N VAL A 85 3.44 -6.05 -1.79
CA VAL A 85 4.16 -6.42 -3.01
C VAL A 85 4.80 -5.18 -3.66
N ASN A 86 4.04 -4.10 -3.80
CA ASN A 86 4.56 -2.84 -4.34
C ASN A 86 5.70 -2.29 -3.47
N ASP A 87 5.54 -2.27 -2.15
CA ASP A 87 6.55 -1.78 -1.21
C ASP A 87 7.85 -2.62 -1.26
N ALA A 88 7.73 -3.93 -1.45
CA ALA A 88 8.88 -4.81 -1.63
C ALA A 88 9.64 -4.48 -2.92
N GLU A 89 8.92 -4.23 -4.02
CA GLU A 89 9.51 -3.86 -5.31
C GLU A 89 10.17 -2.47 -5.22
N ILE A 90 9.51 -1.46 -4.62
CA ILE A 90 10.10 -0.14 -4.38
C ILE A 90 11.42 -0.26 -3.61
N ARG A 91 11.46 -1.08 -2.55
CA ARG A 91 12.70 -1.31 -1.78
C ARG A 91 13.80 -1.95 -2.63
N SER A 92 13.45 -2.93 -3.47
CA SER A 92 14.44 -3.54 -4.39
C SER A 92 14.98 -2.56 -5.42
N LEU A 93 14.15 -1.62 -5.90
CA LEU A 93 14.57 -0.57 -6.83
C LEU A 93 15.43 0.51 -6.16
N ALA A 94 15.24 0.75 -4.87
CA ALA A 94 16.02 1.69 -4.08
C ALA A 94 17.39 1.15 -3.65
N GLU A 95 17.65 -0.15 -3.86
CA GLU A 95 18.90 -0.83 -3.50
C GLU A 95 19.75 -1.30 -4.72
N PRO A 96 20.28 -0.44 -5.62
CA PRO A 96 21.24 -0.90 -6.64
C PRO A 96 22.71 -0.53 -6.39
N TRP A 97 23.06 0.15 -5.29
CA TRP A 97 24.43 0.71 -5.13
C TRP A 97 25.45 -0.19 -4.41
N LEU A 98 25.06 -1.35 -3.86
CA LEU A 98 26.04 -2.24 -3.22
C LEU A 98 26.96 -2.93 -4.22
N ASP A 99 26.46 -3.24 -5.42
CA ASP A 99 27.25 -3.90 -6.46
C ASP A 99 28.15 -2.89 -7.20
N ASP A 100 27.64 -1.69 -7.52
CA ASP A 100 28.41 -0.65 -8.21
C ASP A 100 29.56 -0.07 -7.34
N LEU A 101 29.39 -0.03 -6.01
CA LEU A 101 30.44 0.43 -5.09
C LEU A 101 31.57 -0.60 -4.96
N ASP A 102 31.28 -1.91 -5.03
CA ASP A 102 32.31 -2.95 -4.99
C ASP A 102 33.16 -2.95 -6.28
N GLU A 103 32.54 -2.65 -7.43
CA GLU A 103 33.27 -2.48 -8.70
C GLU A 103 34.11 -1.18 -8.73
N MET A 104 33.62 -0.09 -8.14
CA MET A 104 34.36 1.19 -8.05
C MET A 104 35.46 1.21 -6.99
N VAL A 105 35.34 0.42 -5.91
CA VAL A 105 36.31 0.38 -4.78
C VAL A 105 37.24 -0.84 -4.83
N GLY A 106 36.86 -1.92 -5.53
CA GLY A 106 37.63 -3.17 -5.67
C GLY A 106 38.79 -3.13 -6.67
N GLY A 107 38.99 -2.01 -7.38
CA GLY A 107 40.07 -1.84 -8.37
C GLY A 107 41.43 -1.45 -7.79
N GLN A 108 41.97 -2.18 -6.80
CA GLN A 108 43.42 -2.15 -6.56
C GLN A 108 44.07 -3.40 -7.17
N PRO A 109 44.93 -3.26 -8.20
CA PRO A 109 45.73 -4.39 -8.65
C PRO A 109 46.70 -4.76 -7.54
N THR A 110 46.61 -5.99 -7.06
CA THR A 110 47.70 -6.65 -6.35
C THR A 110 48.88 -6.77 -7.31
N VAL A 111 49.73 -5.74 -7.31
CA VAL A 111 51.05 -5.82 -7.92
C VAL A 111 51.93 -6.72 -7.03
N HIS A 112 52.56 -7.69 -7.71
CA HIS A 112 53.49 -8.69 -7.20
C HIS A 112 54.52 -8.18 -6.20
#